data_AF-A0A5C0ZHV7-F1
#
_entry.id   AF-A0A5C0ZHV7-F1
#
_cell.length_a   1.000
_cell.length_b   1.000
_cell.length_c   1.000
_cell.angle_alpha   90.00
_cell.angle_beta   90.00
_cell.angle_gamma   90.00
#
_symmetry.space_group_name_H-M   'P 1'
#
loop_
_entity.id
_entity.type
_entity.pdbx_description
1 polymer ?
#
loop_
_entity_poly.entity_id
_entity_poly.type
_entity_poly.pdbx_seq_one_letter_code
_entity_poly.pdbx_strand_id
1 'polypeptide(L)' 'MKSNTSTHEETLTKAELEVLLHIQLPEKLIAEKLFRSPNTIRRHMFNIRTKLRKANKAELAVWAAKKGVI' A
#
# COMPACT_ATOMS: atom_id res chain seq x y z
N MET A 1 27.77 18.04 13.09
CA MET A 1 27.55 17.27 11.85
C MET A 1 26.06 17.01 11.67
N LYS A 2 25.52 17.21 10.47
CA LYS A 2 24.08 17.15 10.18
C LYS A 2 23.66 15.69 9.92
N SER A 3 22.68 15.19 10.68
CA SER A 3 21.94 13.97 10.34
C SER A 3 20.46 14.33 10.22
N ASN A 4 20.11 14.94 9.09
CA ASN A 4 18.73 15.28 8.76
C ASN A 4 18.11 14.07 8.04
N THR A 5 17.76 13.02 8.78
CA THR A 5 17.02 11.87 8.21
C THR A 5 15.54 12.21 8.23
N SER A 6 15.02 12.70 7.11
CA SER A 6 13.61 13.00 6.88
C SER A 6 12.76 11.73 6.95
N THR A 7 12.29 11.42 8.16
CA THR A 7 11.24 10.46 8.48
C THR A 7 9.89 10.99 7.98
N HIS A 8 9.59 10.74 6.71
CA HIS A 8 8.22 10.79 6.20
C HIS A 8 7.79 9.37 5.82
N GLU A 9 7.55 8.52 6.83
CA GLU A 9 6.54 7.46 6.67
C GLU A 9 5.20 8.19 6.66
N GLU A 10 4.78 8.69 5.49
CA GLU A 10 3.45 9.28 5.35
C GLU A 10 2.39 8.23 5.70
N THR A 11 1.57 8.53 6.71
CA THR A 11 0.53 7.64 7.18
C THR A 11 -0.41 7.28 6.02
N LEU A 12 -0.65 5.97 5.85
CA LEU A 12 -1.65 5.50 4.90
C LEU A 12 -3.04 5.97 5.34
N THR A 13 -3.86 6.38 4.37
CA THR A 13 -5.29 6.64 4.62
C THR A 13 -6.02 5.33 4.94
N LYS A 14 -7.22 5.42 5.52
CA LYS A 14 -8.05 4.23 5.80
C LYS A 14 -8.31 3.39 4.53
N ALA A 15 -8.62 4.04 3.42
CA ALA A 15 -8.85 3.36 2.14
C ALA A 15 -7.57 2.69 1.60
N GLU A 16 -6.41 3.32 1.75
CA GLU A 16 -5.13 2.72 1.36
C GLU A 16 -4.76 1.52 2.25
N LEU A 17 -5.05 1.60 3.56
CA LEU A 17 -4.87 0.48 4.48
C LEU A 17 -5.80 -0.69 4.11
N GLU A 18 -7.07 -0.43 3.81
CA GLU A 18 -8.03 -1.45 3.35
C GLU A 18 -7.55 -2.18 2.09
N VAL A 19 -6.97 -1.44 1.13
CA VAL A 19 -6.36 -2.03 -0.06
C VAL A 19 -5.14 -2.88 0.32
N LEU A 20 -4.28 -2.38 1.21
CA LEU A 20 -3.07 -3.09 1.64
C LEU A 20 -3.39 -4.40 2.39
N LEU A 21 -4.47 -4.46 3.18
CA LEU A 21 -4.94 -5.70 3.83
C LEU A 21 -5.24 -6.82 2.83
N HIS A 22 -5.53 -6.46 1.57
CA HIS A 22 -5.87 -7.40 0.51
C HIS A 22 -4.75 -7.58 -0.52
N ILE A 23 -3.53 -7.14 -0.21
CA ILE A 23 -2.40 -7.13 -1.14
C ILE A 23 -2.06 -8.51 -1.73
N GLN A 24 -2.45 -9.61 -1.08
CA GLN A 24 -2.24 -10.96 -1.61
C GLN A 24 -3.16 -11.30 -2.79
N LEU A 25 -4.24 -10.55 -3.00
CA LEU A 25 -5.19 -10.75 -4.09
C LEU A 25 -4.80 -9.95 -5.34
N PRO A 26 -5.10 -10.41 -6.56
CA PRO A 26 -5.04 -9.60 -7.77
C PRO A 26 -5.87 -8.32 -7.64
N GLU A 27 -5.42 -7.20 -8.22
CA GLU A 27 -6.09 -5.89 -8.09
C GLU A 27 -7.57 -5.92 -8.52
N LYS A 28 -7.92 -6.76 -9.50
CA LYS A 28 -9.31 -6.99 -9.93
C LYS A 28 -10.15 -7.58 -8.79
N LEU A 29 -9.64 -8.57 -8.07
CA LEU A 29 -10.35 -9.17 -6.94
C LEU A 29 -10.41 -8.22 -5.73
N ILE A 30 -9.39 -7.38 -5.53
CA ILE A 30 -9.44 -6.31 -4.53
C ILE A 30 -10.56 -5.32 -4.87
N ALA A 31 -10.67 -4.93 -6.15
CA ALA A 31 -11.70 -4.02 -6.65
C ALA A 31 -13.11 -4.57 -6.40
N GLU A 32 -13.34 -5.84 -6.73
CA GLU A 32 -14.59 -6.56 -6.47
C GLU A 32 -14.89 -6.62 -4.97
N LYS A 33 -13.92 -7.04 -4.15
CA LYS A 33 -14.10 -7.22 -2.69
C LYS A 33 -14.37 -5.91 -1.95
N LEU A 34 -13.77 -4.81 -2.39
CA LEU A 34 -13.95 -3.49 -1.78
C LEU A 34 -15.06 -2.66 -2.46
N PHE A 35 -15.76 -3.21 -3.46
CA PHE A 35 -16.77 -2.51 -4.26
C PHE A 35 -16.25 -1.18 -4.84
N ARG A 36 -15.02 -1.18 -5.36
CA ARG A 36 -14.37 0.00 -5.98
C ARG A 36 -13.98 -0.29 -7.42
N SER A 37 -13.81 0.76 -8.22
CA SER A 37 -13.34 0.59 -9.59
C SER A 37 -11.89 0.07 -9.63
N PRO A 38 -11.49 -0.71 -10.65
CA PRO A 38 -10.10 -1.11 -10.83
C PRO A 38 -9.12 0.08 -10.91
N ASN A 39 -9.55 1.21 -11.48
CA ASN A 39 -8.75 2.42 -11.55
C ASN A 39 -8.52 3.05 -10.16
N THR A 40 -9.53 3.00 -9.29
CA THR A 40 -9.40 3.44 -7.90
C THR A 40 -8.39 2.57 -7.15
N ILE A 41 -8.44 1.24 -7.32
CA ILE A 41 -7.46 0.33 -6.71
C ILE A 41 -6.05 0.59 -7.22
N ARG A 42 -5.85 0.75 -8.53
CA ARG A 42 -4.53 1.11 -9.11
C ARG A 42 -3.97 2.39 -8.51
N ARG A 43 -4.82 3.41 -8.35
CA ARG A 43 -4.41 4.68 -7.76
C ARG A 43 -4.03 4.54 -6.29
N HIS A 44 -4.79 3.78 -5.51
CA HIS A 44 -4.39 3.46 -4.12
C HIS A 44 -3.08 2.68 -4.07
N MET A 45 -2.91 1.65 -4.91
CA MET A 45 -1.66 0.89 -5.01
C MET A 45 -0.46 1.77 -5.37
N PHE A 46 -0.62 2.71 -6.30
CA PHE A 46 0.41 3.70 -6.64
C PHE A 46 0.75 4.60 -5.45
N ASN A 47 -0.25 5.12 -4.75
CA ASN A 47 -0.03 5.98 -3.57
C ASN A 47 0.66 5.21 -2.44
N ILE A 48 0.21 3.99 -2.13
CA ILE A 48 0.81 3.13 -1.09
C ILE A 48 2.28 2.89 -1.41
N ARG A 49 2.59 2.52 -2.66
CA ARG A 49 3.97 2.32 -3.12
C ARG A 49 4.82 3.57 -2.98
N THR A 50 4.28 4.72 -3.33
CA THR A 50 4.96 6.01 -3.23
C THR A 50 5.25 6.36 -1.77
N LYS A 51 4.25 6.28 -0.89
CA LYS A 51 4.36 6.58 0.54
C LYS A 51 5.34 5.64 1.26
N LEU A 52 5.29 4.35 0.95
CA LEU A 52 6.14 3.32 1.57
C LEU A 52 7.47 3.10 0.84
N ARG A 53 7.71 3.85 -0.24
CA ARG A 53 8.89 3.75 -1.13
C ARG A 53 9.17 2.31 -1.56
N LYS A 54 8.14 1.62 -2.07
CA LYS A 54 8.22 0.24 -2.58
C LYS A 54 8.06 0.19 -4.09
N ALA A 55 8.94 -0.57 -4.74
CA ALA A 55 9.04 -0.61 -6.19
C ALA A 55 8.08 -1.61 -6.84
N ASN A 56 7.42 -2.47 -6.08
CA ASN A 56 6.44 -3.42 -6.62
C ASN A 56 5.50 -3.96 -5.54
N LYS A 57 4.50 -4.71 -5.99
CA LYS A 57 3.48 -5.34 -5.15
C LYS A 57 4.07 -6.39 -4.18
N ALA A 58 5.11 -7.12 -4.60
CA ALA A 58 5.75 -8.13 -3.77
C ALA A 58 6.48 -7.49 -2.57
N GLU A 59 7.22 -6.41 -2.80
CA GLU A 59 7.84 -5.62 -1.73
C GLU A 59 6.82 -5.06 -0.74
N LEU A 60 5.65 -4.63 -1.22
CA LEU A 60 4.55 -4.21 -0.36
C LEU A 60 4.00 -5.36 0.49
N ALA A 61 3.79 -6.53 -0.10
CA ALA A 61 3.31 -7.70 0.65
C ALA A 61 4.29 -8.12 1.74
N VAL A 62 5.61 -8.13 1.44
CA VAL A 62 6.66 -8.40 2.43
C VAL A 62 6.68 -7.34 3.53
N TRP A 63 6.53 -6.06 3.18
CA TRP A 63 6.46 -4.99 4.18
C TRP A 63 5.24 -5.15 5.08
N ALA A 64 4.07 -5.44 4.52
CA ALA A 64 2.82 -5.61 5.26
C ALA A 64 2.92 -6.78 6.26
N ALA A 65 3.46 -7.92 5.84
CA ALA A 65 3.69 -9.07 6.72
C ALA A 65 4.69 -8.74 7.85
N LYS A 66 5.80 -8.07 7.55
CA LYS A 66 6.80 -7.64 8.56
C LYS A 66 6.24 -6.67 9.60
N LYS A 67 5.23 -5.89 9.23
CA LYS A 67 4.57 -4.92 10.11
C LYS A 67 3.33 -5.47 10.81
N GLY A 68 2.96 -6.74 10.56
CA GLY A 68 1.76 -7.36 11.12
C GLY A 68 0.46 -6.75 10.60
N VAL A 69 0.49 -6.14 9.41
CA VAL A 69 -0.71 -5.62 8.74
C VAL A 69 -1.52 -6.77 8.16
N ILE A 70 -0.83 -7.80 7.64
CA ILE A 70 -1.38 -9.05 7.13
C ILE A 70 -0.64 -10.25 7.71
#